data_AF-A0A854WZ25-F1
#
_entry.id   AF-A0A854WZ25-F1
#
_cell.length_a   1.000
_cell.length_b   1.000
_cell.length_c   1.000
_cell.angle_alpha   90.00
_cell.angle_beta   90.00
_cell.angle_gamma   90.00
#
_symmetry.space_group_name_H-M   'P 1'
#
loop_
_entity.id
_entity.type
_entity.pdbx_description
1 polymer ?
#
loop_
_entity_poly.entity_id
_entity_poly.type
_entity_poly.pdbx_seq_one_letter_code
_entity_poly.pdbx_strand_id
1 'polypeptide(L)'
;MLVLGLETSCDETGVALYDSERGLLADALFSQIDLHRVYGGVVPELASRDHVKRMLPLIRQVLAEADCVPTEIDAIAYTAGPGLVGALLVGASCAQALAFAWGIPALGVHHMEGHLLAPMLEPKPPEFPFVALLVSGGHTQLVQVDGIGQYSLLGETLDDAAGEAFDKTAKMMGLNYPGGPEIAKLAEKGVAGRFTFPRPMCDRPGLDFSFSGLKTFALNTWQQCVNAGDDSEQARCDIALAFQQAVVETLTIKCKRALKHAGMTRLVIAGGVSANKALRASLEKMLGDMQGDVFYARPEFCTDNGAMIAFAGCQRLQAGQQESLAISVQARWPMEQLSAL
;
A
#
# COMPACT_ATOMS: atom_id res chain seq x y z
N MET A 1 21.60 -15.42 -1.55
CA MET A 1 21.33 -14.78 -0.25
C MET A 1 19.87 -15.06 0.11
N LEU A 2 19.64 -15.64 1.28
CA LEU A 2 18.33 -16.02 1.79
C LEU A 2 17.89 -15.05 2.90
N VAL A 3 16.83 -14.29 2.66
CA VAL A 3 16.38 -13.19 3.52
C VAL A 3 14.98 -13.46 4.07
N LEU A 4 14.86 -13.41 5.39
CA LEU A 4 13.57 -13.46 6.09
C LEU A 4 13.01 -12.03 6.23
N GLY A 5 11.88 -11.73 5.60
CA GLY A 5 11.21 -10.43 5.69
C GLY A 5 10.08 -10.41 6.72
N LEU A 6 10.02 -9.37 7.56
CA LEU A 6 9.02 -9.18 8.61
C LEU A 6 8.29 -7.83 8.45
N GLU A 7 6.96 -7.87 8.31
CA GLU A 7 6.08 -6.71 8.13
C GLU A 7 5.07 -6.61 9.29
N THR A 8 5.09 -5.49 10.02
CA THR A 8 4.18 -5.18 11.16
C THR A 8 3.90 -3.69 11.31
N SER A 9 3.83 -2.93 10.23
CA SER A 9 3.67 -1.48 10.28
C SER A 9 2.27 -1.03 10.72
N CYS A 10 1.23 -1.83 10.47
CA CYS A 10 -0.16 -1.48 10.75
C CYS A 10 -0.96 -2.62 11.39
N ASP A 11 -1.78 -3.34 10.61
CA ASP A 11 -2.70 -4.38 11.09
C ASP A 11 -2.56 -5.73 10.37
N GLU A 12 -1.55 -5.87 9.52
CA GLU A 12 -1.08 -7.12 8.94
C GLU A 12 0.22 -7.58 9.60
N THR A 13 0.29 -8.87 9.95
CA THR A 13 1.56 -9.54 10.26
C THR A 13 1.97 -10.35 9.06
N GLY A 14 2.96 -9.86 8.32
CA GLY A 14 3.51 -10.54 7.14
C GLY A 14 4.89 -11.12 7.43
N VAL A 15 5.11 -12.37 7.00
CA VAL A 15 6.43 -13.00 7.02
C VAL A 15 6.68 -13.65 5.67
N ALA A 16 7.89 -13.54 5.15
CA ALA A 16 8.26 -14.21 3.91
C ALA A 16 9.73 -14.58 3.87
N LEU A 17 10.07 -15.58 3.05
CA LEU A 17 11.43 -16.01 2.79
C LEU A 17 11.73 -15.82 1.31
N TYR A 18 12.70 -14.94 1.01
CA TYR A 18 13.12 -14.60 -0.34
C TYR A 18 14.56 -15.02 -0.58
N ASP A 19 14.82 -15.65 -1.71
CA ASP A 19 16.14 -16.06 -2.17
C ASP A 19 16.54 -15.24 -3.40
N SER A 20 17.74 -14.64 -3.36
CA SER A 20 18.23 -13.79 -4.45
C SER A 20 18.35 -14.49 -5.82
N GLU A 21 18.43 -15.82 -5.85
CA GLU A 21 18.55 -16.62 -7.08
C GLU A 21 17.25 -17.37 -7.41
N ARG A 22 16.54 -17.86 -6.38
CA ARG A 22 15.34 -18.68 -6.56
C ARG A 22 14.03 -17.89 -6.46
N GLY A 23 14.07 -16.63 -6.04
CA GLY A 23 12.90 -15.79 -5.83
C GLY A 23 12.20 -16.07 -4.50
N LEU A 24 10.89 -15.81 -4.45
CA LEU A 24 10.07 -16.03 -3.24
C LEU A 24 9.87 -17.53 -2.99
N LEU A 25 10.28 -18.02 -1.82
CA LEU A 25 10.18 -19.44 -1.45
C LEU A 25 8.90 -19.76 -0.68
N ALA A 26 8.52 -18.90 0.27
CA ALA A 26 7.30 -19.01 1.05
C ALA A 26 6.91 -17.64 1.61
N ASP A 27 5.61 -17.45 1.83
CA ASP A 27 5.06 -16.28 2.50
C ASP A 27 3.82 -16.65 3.31
N ALA A 28 3.62 -15.95 4.42
CA ALA A 28 2.44 -16.12 5.26
C ALA A 28 1.97 -14.76 5.77
N LEU A 29 0.66 -14.59 5.83
CA LEU A 29 0.01 -13.34 6.22
C LEU A 29 -1.09 -13.62 7.24
N PHE A 30 -1.13 -12.82 8.30
CA PHE A 30 -2.29 -12.72 9.19
C PHE A 30 -2.80 -11.28 9.19
N SER A 31 -4.03 -11.07 8.73
CA SER A 31 -4.69 -9.76 8.78
C SER A 31 -5.60 -9.63 9.99
N GLN A 32 -5.55 -8.49 10.66
CA GLN A 32 -6.36 -8.18 11.85
C GLN A 32 -7.66 -7.44 11.49
N ILE A 33 -8.05 -7.37 10.21
CA ILE A 33 -9.26 -6.67 9.76
C ILE A 33 -10.50 -7.05 10.60
N ASP A 34 -10.71 -8.34 10.89
CA ASP A 34 -11.86 -8.80 11.68
C ASP A 34 -11.86 -8.24 13.11
N LEU A 35 -10.67 -8.09 13.71
CA LEU A 35 -10.50 -7.51 15.04
C LEU A 35 -10.84 -6.02 15.04
N HIS A 36 -10.44 -5.28 14.00
CA HIS A 36 -10.62 -3.83 13.92
C HIS A 36 -11.98 -3.41 13.36
N ARG A 37 -12.68 -4.30 12.65
CA ARG A 37 -14.00 -4.04 12.04
C ARG A 37 -15.01 -3.50 13.06
N VAL A 38 -15.03 -4.03 14.28
CA VAL A 38 -15.97 -3.61 15.34
C VAL A 38 -15.74 -2.20 15.85
N TYR A 39 -14.53 -1.64 15.63
CA TYR A 39 -14.16 -0.29 16.02
C TYR A 39 -14.25 0.70 14.84
N GLY A 40 -14.43 0.20 13.62
CA GLY A 40 -14.52 1.01 12.40
C GLY A 40 -13.19 1.69 12.03
N GLY A 41 -12.06 1.06 12.38
CA GLY A 41 -10.70 1.50 12.11
C GLY A 41 -9.68 0.80 13.01
N VAL A 42 -8.41 0.85 12.66
CA VAL A 42 -7.32 0.19 13.39
C VAL A 42 -7.15 0.80 14.79
N VAL A 43 -7.15 -0.05 15.82
CA VAL A 43 -6.85 0.32 17.21
C VAL A 43 -5.37 -0.01 17.52
N PRO A 44 -4.47 0.98 17.67
CA PRO A 44 -3.03 0.75 17.70
C PRO A 44 -2.54 -0.23 18.78
N GLU A 45 -3.14 -0.18 19.98
CA GLU A 45 -2.80 -1.08 21.09
C GLU A 45 -3.21 -2.53 20.80
N LEU A 46 -4.40 -2.74 20.22
CA LEU A 46 -4.86 -4.07 19.84
C LEU A 46 -4.00 -4.65 18.74
N ALA A 47 -3.59 -3.82 17.78
CA ALA A 47 -2.71 -4.25 16.70
C ALA A 47 -1.35 -4.72 17.19
N SER A 48 -0.72 -3.91 18.05
CA SER A 48 0.56 -4.25 18.68
C SER A 48 0.49 -5.60 19.43
N ARG A 49 -0.58 -5.83 20.19
CA ARG A 49 -0.78 -7.10 20.92
C ARG A 49 -0.95 -8.30 20.01
N ASP A 50 -1.60 -8.16 18.86
CA ASP A 50 -1.82 -9.29 17.96
C ASP A 50 -0.54 -9.64 17.19
N HIS A 51 0.25 -8.66 16.76
CA HIS A 51 1.58 -8.93 16.18
C HIS A 51 2.46 -9.80 17.09
N VAL A 52 2.47 -9.53 18.40
CA VAL A 52 3.23 -10.35 19.38
C VAL A 52 2.79 -11.81 19.37
N LYS A 53 1.48 -12.07 19.23
CA LYS A 53 0.94 -13.44 19.20
C LYS A 53 1.25 -14.14 17.88
N ARG A 54 1.31 -13.40 16.78
CA ARG A 54 1.36 -13.95 15.41
C ARG A 54 2.77 -14.10 14.84
N MET A 55 3.71 -13.25 15.24
CA MET A 55 5.04 -13.16 14.64
C MET A 55 5.79 -14.51 14.64
N LEU A 56 6.04 -15.09 15.81
CA LEU A 56 6.81 -16.35 15.90
C LEU A 56 6.09 -17.55 15.25
N PRO A 57 4.76 -17.74 15.41
CA PRO A 57 4.04 -18.75 14.65
C PRO A 57 4.19 -18.62 13.14
N LEU A 58 4.08 -17.41 12.58
CA LEU A 58 4.22 -17.18 11.14
C LEU A 58 5.65 -17.43 10.65
N ILE A 59 6.68 -17.05 11.42
CA ILE A 59 8.07 -17.39 11.09
C ILE A 59 8.25 -18.90 11.00
N ARG A 60 7.73 -19.67 11.97
CA ARG A 60 7.82 -21.14 11.93
C ARG A 60 7.08 -21.73 10.75
N GLN A 61 5.91 -21.19 10.42
CA GLN A 61 5.13 -21.61 9.25
C GLN A 61 5.92 -21.41 7.96
N VAL A 62 6.44 -20.21 7.72
CA VAL A 62 7.21 -19.87 6.51
C VAL A 62 8.46 -20.74 6.37
N LEU A 63 9.20 -20.95 7.46
CA LEU A 63 10.39 -21.82 7.43
C LEU A 63 10.03 -23.29 7.13
N ALA A 64 8.92 -23.78 7.68
CA ALA A 64 8.45 -25.13 7.40
C ALA A 64 7.95 -25.30 5.96
N GLU A 65 7.23 -24.31 5.42
CA GLU A 65 6.74 -24.32 4.03
C GLU A 65 7.88 -24.23 3.01
N ALA A 66 8.95 -23.50 3.33
CA ALA A 66 10.15 -23.40 2.51
C ALA A 66 11.15 -24.56 2.72
N ASP A 67 10.86 -25.52 3.61
CA ASP A 67 11.77 -26.60 4.03
C ASP A 67 13.17 -26.08 4.42
N CYS A 68 13.20 -25.01 5.21
CA CYS A 68 14.42 -24.28 5.58
C CYS A 68 14.61 -24.25 7.10
N VAL A 69 15.86 -24.38 7.55
CA VAL A 69 16.23 -24.27 8.96
C VAL A 69 16.84 -22.89 9.27
N PRO A 70 16.71 -22.38 10.52
CA PRO A 70 17.22 -21.05 10.87
C PRO A 70 18.69 -20.78 10.54
N THR A 71 19.53 -21.81 10.52
CA THR A 71 20.97 -21.69 10.22
C THR A 71 21.28 -21.45 8.74
N GLU A 72 20.29 -21.57 7.85
CA GLU A 72 20.44 -21.29 6.41
C GLU A 72 20.05 -19.85 6.04
N ILE A 73 19.47 -19.10 6.98
CA ILE A 73 19.04 -17.72 6.76
C ILE A 73 20.28 -16.82 6.82
N ASP A 74 20.51 -16.04 5.77
CA ASP A 74 21.66 -15.14 5.68
C ASP A 74 21.40 -13.79 6.35
N ALA A 75 20.15 -13.34 6.38
CA ALA A 75 19.77 -12.04 6.95
C ALA A 75 18.28 -11.95 7.29
N ILE A 76 17.94 -10.96 8.14
CA ILE A 76 16.54 -10.59 8.43
C ILE A 76 16.28 -9.15 7.96
N ALA A 77 15.28 -8.97 7.12
CA ALA A 77 14.75 -7.66 6.76
C ALA A 77 13.47 -7.39 7.57
N TYR A 78 13.30 -6.19 8.10
CA TYR A 78 12.09 -5.85 8.85
C TYR A 78 11.64 -4.42 8.56
N THR A 79 10.33 -4.19 8.61
CA THR A 79 9.80 -2.84 8.42
C THR A 79 10.17 -1.94 9.59
N ALA A 80 11.02 -0.93 9.35
CA ALA A 80 11.41 0.05 10.36
C ALA A 80 10.52 1.31 10.32
N GLY A 81 9.72 1.49 9.26
CA GLY A 81 8.74 2.57 9.14
C GLY A 81 8.47 2.96 7.69
N PRO A 82 7.57 3.91 7.42
CA PRO A 82 6.63 4.52 8.36
C PRO A 82 5.57 3.53 8.88
N GLY A 83 4.84 3.89 9.93
CA GLY A 83 3.81 3.04 10.52
C GLY A 83 3.46 3.36 11.97
N LEU A 84 2.60 2.54 12.57
CA LEU A 84 2.24 2.63 13.98
C LEU A 84 3.42 2.22 14.85
N VAL A 85 3.93 3.14 15.67
CA VAL A 85 5.16 2.91 16.47
C VAL A 85 5.12 1.64 17.32
N GLY A 86 3.98 1.34 17.95
CA GLY A 86 3.81 0.13 18.75
C GLY A 86 3.88 -1.15 17.92
N ALA A 87 3.30 -1.14 16.72
CA ALA A 87 3.31 -2.27 15.80
C ALA A 87 4.72 -2.47 15.20
N LEU A 88 5.37 -1.40 14.74
CA LEU A 88 6.74 -1.42 14.22
C LEU A 88 7.74 -2.00 15.24
N LEU A 89 7.62 -1.61 16.51
CA LEU A 89 8.51 -2.09 17.58
C LEU A 89 8.42 -3.62 17.76
N VAL A 90 7.28 -4.26 17.49
CA VAL A 90 7.15 -5.71 17.60
C VAL A 90 8.01 -6.42 16.55
N GLY A 91 7.86 -6.04 15.28
CA GLY A 91 8.66 -6.58 14.18
C GLY A 91 10.14 -6.30 14.35
N ALA A 92 10.51 -5.04 14.61
CA ALA A 92 11.89 -4.63 14.79
C ALA A 92 12.58 -5.33 15.97
N SER A 93 11.91 -5.43 17.12
CA SER A 93 12.48 -6.13 18.28
C SER A 93 12.66 -7.62 18.02
N CYS A 94 11.70 -8.26 17.35
CA CYS A 94 11.80 -9.67 16.98
C CYS A 94 12.95 -9.91 15.99
N ALA A 95 13.05 -9.08 14.95
CA ALA A 95 14.10 -9.16 13.94
C ALA A 95 15.49 -9.05 14.57
N GLN A 96 15.70 -8.00 15.37
CA GLN A 96 16.98 -7.71 16.00
C GLN A 96 17.37 -8.81 17.00
N ALA A 97 16.42 -9.32 17.79
CA ALA A 97 16.68 -10.41 18.72
C ALA A 97 17.03 -11.73 18.02
N LEU A 98 16.34 -12.08 16.93
CA LEU A 98 16.63 -13.28 16.15
C LEU A 98 17.97 -13.16 15.43
N ALA A 99 18.24 -12.02 14.79
CA ALA A 99 19.50 -11.76 14.12
C ALA A 99 20.70 -11.84 15.08
N PHE A 100 20.56 -11.25 16.28
CA PHE A 100 21.54 -11.38 17.35
C PHE A 100 21.76 -12.85 17.75
N ALA A 101 20.68 -13.62 17.94
CA ALA A 101 20.76 -15.02 18.34
C ALA A 101 21.35 -15.94 17.27
N TRP A 102 21.10 -15.64 15.99
CA TRP A 102 21.60 -16.42 14.85
C TRP A 102 22.96 -15.95 14.35
N GLY A 103 23.47 -14.81 14.83
CA GLY A 103 24.75 -14.25 14.40
C GLY A 103 24.74 -13.73 12.96
N ILE A 104 23.60 -13.23 12.50
CA ILE A 104 23.37 -12.74 11.13
C ILE A 104 22.95 -11.26 11.16
N PRO A 105 23.10 -10.51 10.05
CA PRO A 105 22.62 -9.12 9.98
C PRO A 105 21.09 -9.00 10.02
N ALA A 106 20.62 -7.89 10.59
CA ALA A 106 19.27 -7.40 10.43
C ALA A 106 19.29 -6.01 9.78
N LEU A 107 18.32 -5.74 8.90
CA LEU A 107 18.21 -4.47 8.19
C LEU A 107 16.79 -3.90 8.29
N GLY A 108 16.69 -2.64 8.72
CA GLY A 108 15.47 -1.86 8.64
C GLY A 108 15.12 -1.47 7.21
N VAL A 109 13.91 -1.80 6.79
CA VAL A 109 13.36 -1.50 5.45
C VAL A 109 12.27 -0.45 5.56
N HIS A 110 12.24 0.44 4.57
CA HIS A 110 11.18 1.43 4.44
C HIS A 110 9.93 0.79 3.85
N HIS A 111 8.81 0.83 4.58
CA HIS A 111 7.55 0.20 4.22
C HIS A 111 7.08 0.57 2.80
N MET A 112 7.07 1.86 2.48
CA MET A 112 6.64 2.32 1.16
C MET A 112 7.62 1.96 0.03
N GLU A 113 8.89 1.72 0.34
CA GLU A 113 9.84 1.18 -0.65
C GLU A 113 9.53 -0.30 -0.92
N GLY A 114 9.15 -1.06 0.11
CA GLY A 114 8.58 -2.40 -0.06
C GLY A 114 7.42 -2.38 -1.05
N HIS A 115 6.40 -1.56 -0.80
CA HIS A 115 5.26 -1.39 -1.73
C HIS A 115 5.69 -1.02 -3.14
N LEU A 116 6.60 -0.04 -3.27
CA LEU A 116 7.11 0.44 -4.56
C LEU A 116 7.81 -0.68 -5.35
N LEU A 117 8.53 -1.55 -4.66
CA LEU A 117 9.28 -2.66 -5.25
C LEU A 117 8.49 -3.96 -5.37
N ALA A 118 7.29 -4.07 -4.80
CA ALA A 118 6.48 -5.30 -4.87
C ALA A 118 6.24 -5.79 -6.31
N PRO A 119 6.01 -4.94 -7.33
CA PRO A 119 5.88 -5.39 -8.72
C PRO A 119 7.16 -6.00 -9.32
N MET A 120 8.32 -5.83 -8.67
CA MET A 120 9.57 -6.48 -9.07
C MET A 120 9.58 -7.99 -8.77
N LEU A 121 8.66 -8.48 -7.93
CA LEU A 121 8.46 -9.91 -7.64
C LEU A 121 7.71 -10.64 -8.77
N GLU A 122 7.17 -9.91 -9.75
CA GLU A 122 6.40 -10.49 -10.83
C GLU A 122 7.30 -10.97 -11.99
N PRO A 123 6.85 -11.95 -12.80
CA PRO A 123 7.65 -12.49 -13.91
C PRO A 123 8.10 -11.46 -14.95
N LYS A 124 7.38 -10.34 -15.06
CA LYS A 124 7.70 -9.21 -15.95
C LYS A 124 7.82 -7.93 -15.12
N PRO A 125 8.95 -7.72 -14.43
CA PRO A 125 9.14 -6.55 -13.59
C PRO A 125 9.32 -5.27 -14.44
N PRO A 126 8.98 -4.09 -13.90
CA PRO A 126 9.25 -2.82 -14.57
C PRO A 126 10.76 -2.52 -14.61
N GLU A 127 11.24 -2.03 -15.74
CA GLU A 127 12.58 -1.44 -15.83
C GLU A 127 12.55 0.02 -15.37
N PHE A 128 13.62 0.46 -14.70
CA PHE A 128 13.85 1.88 -14.42
C PHE A 128 14.13 2.67 -15.72
N PRO A 129 13.79 3.97 -15.79
CA PRO A 129 13.02 4.72 -14.81
C PRO A 129 11.50 4.55 -15.03
N PHE A 130 10.71 4.85 -13.99
CA PHE A 130 9.25 4.87 -14.03
C PHE A 130 8.65 5.89 -13.05
N VAL A 131 7.38 6.23 -13.26
CA VAL A 131 6.57 6.94 -12.25
C VAL A 131 5.86 5.90 -11.40
N ALA A 132 5.83 6.08 -10.08
CA ALA A 132 5.07 5.26 -9.16
C ALA A 132 3.86 6.05 -8.60
N LEU A 133 2.68 5.45 -8.61
CA LEU A 133 1.53 5.87 -7.82
C LEU A 133 1.45 4.97 -6.57
N LEU A 134 1.75 5.54 -5.41
CA LEU A 134 1.58 4.87 -4.12
C LEU A 134 0.24 5.27 -3.54
N VAL A 135 -0.73 4.35 -3.51
CA VAL A 135 -2.12 4.63 -3.14
C VAL A 135 -2.66 3.59 -2.14
N SER A 136 -2.49 3.90 -0.85
CA SER A 136 -2.89 3.04 0.27
C SER A 136 -3.94 3.71 1.16
N GLY A 137 -4.23 3.10 2.31
CA GLY A 137 -5.08 3.70 3.34
C GLY A 137 -4.53 5.03 3.86
N GLY A 138 -3.22 5.13 4.06
CA GLY A 138 -2.55 6.30 4.66
C GLY A 138 -1.69 7.14 3.70
N HIS A 139 -1.49 6.69 2.46
CA HIS A 139 -0.62 7.38 1.51
C HIS A 139 -1.31 7.57 0.16
N THR A 140 -1.13 8.75 -0.44
CA THR A 140 -1.41 8.97 -1.87
C THR A 140 -0.33 9.89 -2.42
N GLN A 141 0.62 9.30 -3.13
CA GLN A 141 1.84 9.98 -3.61
C GLN A 141 2.15 9.57 -5.04
N LEU A 142 2.69 10.52 -5.80
CA LEU A 142 3.34 10.32 -7.08
C LEU A 142 4.84 10.49 -6.88
N VAL A 143 5.61 9.47 -7.27
CA VAL A 143 7.05 9.43 -7.07
C VAL A 143 7.72 9.13 -8.41
N GLN A 144 8.75 9.88 -8.77
CA GLN A 144 9.66 9.50 -9.85
C GLN A 144 10.69 8.54 -9.29
N VAL A 145 10.92 7.45 -10.01
CA VAL A 145 11.82 6.39 -9.60
C VAL A 145 12.85 6.14 -10.69
N ASP A 146 14.09 6.53 -10.41
CA ASP A 146 15.21 6.39 -11.33
C ASP A 146 16.05 5.12 -11.04
N GLY A 147 15.87 4.54 -9.84
CA GLY A 147 16.55 3.35 -9.34
C GLY A 147 16.16 3.07 -7.89
N ILE A 148 16.68 1.99 -7.31
CA ILE A 148 16.43 1.69 -5.89
C ILE A 148 17.11 2.75 -5.02
N GLY A 149 16.36 3.35 -4.10
CA GLY A 149 16.81 4.47 -3.27
C GLY A 149 16.91 5.81 -4.01
N GLN A 150 16.54 5.88 -5.29
CA GLN A 150 16.56 7.11 -6.10
C GLN A 150 15.11 7.55 -6.37
N TYR A 151 14.52 8.19 -5.37
CA TYR A 151 13.10 8.56 -5.33
C TYR A 151 12.95 10.08 -5.22
N SER A 152 12.19 10.67 -6.15
CA SER A 152 11.82 12.09 -6.08
C SER A 152 10.31 12.23 -5.94
N LEU A 153 9.84 12.89 -4.87
CA LEU A 153 8.41 13.13 -4.70
C LEU A 153 7.92 14.15 -5.74
N LEU A 154 6.97 13.75 -6.57
CA LEU A 154 6.38 14.61 -7.59
C LEU A 154 5.13 15.34 -7.09
N GLY A 155 4.38 14.70 -6.19
CA GLY A 155 3.20 15.28 -5.56
C GLY A 155 2.56 14.32 -4.57
N GLU A 156 1.84 14.86 -3.61
CA GLU A 156 1.17 14.08 -2.56
C GLU A 156 -0.21 14.64 -2.20
N THR A 157 -0.98 13.87 -1.43
CA THR A 157 -2.22 14.40 -0.87
C THR A 157 -1.94 15.48 0.16
N LEU A 158 -2.67 16.59 0.06
CA LEU A 158 -2.63 17.67 1.05
C LEU A 158 -3.57 17.43 2.24
N ASP A 159 -4.41 16.39 2.15
CA ASP A 159 -5.40 16.04 3.17
C ASP A 159 -5.58 14.52 3.33
N ASP A 160 -6.78 13.98 3.12
CA ASP A 160 -7.05 12.54 3.23
C ASP A 160 -6.33 11.79 2.10
N ALA A 161 -5.77 10.62 2.39
CA ALA A 161 -5.37 9.69 1.35
C ALA A 161 -6.60 9.10 0.62
N ALA A 162 -6.41 8.57 -0.59
CA ALA A 162 -7.50 7.99 -1.36
C ALA A 162 -8.18 6.83 -0.62
N GLY A 163 -7.40 5.93 0.01
CA GLY A 163 -7.96 4.82 0.78
C GLY A 163 -8.77 5.30 1.99
N GLU A 164 -8.25 6.27 2.73
CA GLU A 164 -8.98 6.91 3.83
C GLU A 164 -10.27 7.60 3.36
N ALA A 165 -10.27 8.23 2.18
CA ALA A 165 -11.47 8.82 1.60
C ALA A 165 -12.54 7.76 1.28
N PHE A 166 -12.14 6.58 0.77
CA PHE A 166 -13.04 5.44 0.59
C PHE A 166 -13.63 4.98 1.94
N ASP A 167 -12.78 4.78 2.95
CA ASP A 167 -13.20 4.29 4.28
C ASP A 167 -14.15 5.27 4.97
N LYS A 168 -13.83 6.57 4.95
CA LYS A 168 -14.69 7.61 5.54
C LYS A 168 -16.03 7.71 4.82
N THR A 169 -16.04 7.61 3.49
CA THR A 169 -17.28 7.63 2.69
C THR A 169 -18.14 6.41 3.00
N ALA A 170 -17.55 5.22 3.06
CA ALA A 170 -18.23 3.99 3.43
C ALA A 170 -18.88 4.09 4.82
N LYS A 171 -18.13 4.57 5.81
CA LYS A 171 -18.63 4.79 7.18
C LYS A 171 -19.81 5.77 7.22
N MET A 172 -19.72 6.88 6.48
CA MET A 172 -20.80 7.87 6.38
C MET A 172 -22.07 7.30 5.71
N MET A 173 -21.92 6.30 4.84
CA MET A 173 -23.03 5.58 4.19
C MET A 173 -23.52 4.37 5.00
N GLY A 174 -22.99 4.16 6.21
CA GLY A 174 -23.37 3.04 7.08
C GLY A 174 -22.85 1.67 6.62
N LEU A 175 -21.76 1.65 5.86
CA LEU A 175 -21.11 0.42 5.39
C LEU A 175 -20.05 -0.07 6.39
N ASN A 176 -19.66 -1.34 6.24
CA ASN A 176 -18.65 -1.98 7.07
C ASN A 176 -17.24 -1.48 6.74
N TYR A 177 -16.32 -1.67 7.70
CA TYR A 177 -14.88 -1.51 7.51
C TYR A 177 -14.22 -2.84 7.10
N PRO A 178 -13.24 -2.85 6.16
CA PRO A 178 -12.73 -1.72 5.38
C PRO A 178 -13.72 -1.25 4.30
N GLY A 179 -13.76 0.05 4.06
CA GLY A 179 -14.79 0.70 3.24
C GLY A 179 -14.51 0.71 1.75
N GLY A 180 -13.24 0.68 1.33
CA GLY A 180 -12.85 0.60 -0.08
C GLY A 180 -13.54 -0.53 -0.86
N PRO A 181 -13.43 -1.80 -0.42
CA PRO A 181 -14.10 -2.92 -1.07
C PRO A 181 -15.64 -2.80 -1.08
N GLU A 182 -16.25 -2.30 0.00
CA GLU A 182 -17.70 -2.14 0.10
C GLU A 182 -18.23 -1.08 -0.88
N ILE A 183 -17.56 0.07 -0.97
CA ILE A 183 -17.89 1.11 -1.96
C ILE A 183 -17.72 0.57 -3.38
N ALA A 184 -16.64 -0.16 -3.65
CA ALA A 184 -16.41 -0.74 -4.98
C ALA A 184 -17.52 -1.74 -5.38
N LYS A 185 -17.97 -2.57 -4.44
CA LYS A 185 -19.06 -3.51 -4.65
C LYS A 185 -20.40 -2.84 -4.92
N LEU A 186 -20.70 -1.72 -4.23
CA LEU A 186 -21.91 -0.94 -4.51
C LEU A 186 -21.83 -0.21 -5.85
N ALA A 187 -20.65 0.31 -6.20
CA ALA A 187 -20.44 1.01 -7.47
C ALA A 187 -20.74 0.13 -8.70
N GLU A 188 -20.53 -1.19 -8.62
CA GLU A 188 -20.87 -2.14 -9.70
C GLU A 188 -22.38 -2.15 -10.04
N LYS A 189 -23.23 -1.72 -9.11
CA LYS A 189 -24.70 -1.64 -9.27
C LYS A 189 -25.21 -0.21 -9.49
N GLY A 190 -24.32 0.78 -9.54
CA GLY A 190 -24.69 2.18 -9.70
C GLY A 190 -25.12 2.53 -11.12
N VAL A 191 -26.01 3.52 -11.25
CA VAL A 191 -26.41 4.12 -12.51
C VAL A 191 -25.54 5.35 -12.78
N ALA A 192 -24.77 5.30 -13.86
CA ALA A 192 -23.89 6.38 -14.26
C ALA A 192 -24.67 7.67 -14.60
N GLY A 193 -24.10 8.83 -14.28
CA GLY A 193 -24.63 10.14 -14.66
C GLY A 193 -25.72 10.71 -13.74
N ARG A 194 -26.19 9.95 -12.74
CA ARG A 194 -27.14 10.48 -11.75
C ARG A 194 -26.52 11.58 -10.87
N PHE A 195 -25.27 11.39 -10.45
CA PHE A 195 -24.53 12.34 -9.62
C PHE A 195 -23.17 12.65 -10.25
N THR A 196 -22.73 13.90 -10.13
CA THR A 196 -21.44 14.36 -10.62
C THR A 196 -20.63 14.94 -9.47
N PHE A 197 -19.60 14.21 -9.06
CA PHE A 197 -18.68 14.64 -8.01
C PHE A 197 -17.57 15.54 -8.59
N PRO A 198 -17.00 16.47 -7.81
CA PRO A 198 -15.85 17.23 -8.28
C PRO A 198 -14.63 16.31 -8.46
N ARG A 199 -13.68 16.71 -9.32
CA ARG A 199 -12.35 16.11 -9.43
C ARG A 199 -11.34 17.10 -8.83
N PRO A 200 -11.09 17.06 -7.51
CA PRO A 200 -10.33 18.12 -6.84
C PRO A 200 -8.92 18.24 -7.41
N MET A 201 -8.39 19.46 -7.43
CA MET A 201 -7.03 19.77 -7.90
C MET A 201 -6.76 19.45 -9.38
N CYS A 202 -7.78 19.08 -10.17
CA CYS A 202 -7.65 18.82 -11.61
C CYS A 202 -7.91 20.08 -12.47
N ASP A 203 -8.50 21.13 -11.91
CA ASP A 203 -8.77 22.42 -12.55
C ASP A 203 -7.53 23.33 -12.71
N ARG A 204 -6.44 22.99 -12.03
CA ARG A 204 -5.18 23.76 -11.96
C ARG A 204 -3.96 22.88 -12.29
N PRO A 205 -2.80 23.45 -12.67
CA PRO A 205 -1.56 22.69 -12.81
C PRO A 205 -1.10 22.09 -11.47
N GLY A 206 -0.14 21.17 -11.53
CA GLY A 206 0.43 20.50 -10.35
C GLY A 206 -0.04 19.05 -10.18
N LEU A 207 0.67 18.35 -9.29
CA LEU A 207 0.57 16.90 -9.10
C LEU A 207 0.02 16.51 -7.72
N ASP A 208 -0.23 17.48 -6.85
CA ASP A 208 -0.84 17.24 -5.54
C ASP A 208 -2.30 16.79 -5.63
N PHE A 209 -2.74 16.09 -4.60
CA PHE A 209 -4.09 15.54 -4.45
C PHE A 209 -4.85 16.21 -3.30
N SER A 210 -6.18 16.08 -3.33
CA SER A 210 -7.07 16.40 -2.21
C SER A 210 -8.32 15.54 -2.36
N PHE A 211 -8.68 14.81 -1.32
CA PHE A 211 -9.85 13.92 -1.31
C PHE A 211 -10.81 14.21 -0.15
N SER A 212 -10.40 15.00 0.85
CA SER A 212 -11.24 15.31 2.01
C SER A 212 -12.56 15.98 1.65
N GLY A 213 -12.62 16.75 0.56
CA GLY A 213 -13.86 17.35 0.07
C GLY A 213 -14.87 16.34 -0.48
N LEU A 214 -14.40 15.19 -0.97
CA LEU A 214 -15.28 14.17 -1.58
C LEU A 214 -16.15 13.45 -0.56
N LYS A 215 -15.65 13.20 0.66
CA LYS A 215 -16.47 12.59 1.73
C LYS A 215 -17.64 13.51 2.13
N THR A 216 -17.37 14.80 2.23
CA THR A 216 -18.39 15.82 2.56
C THR A 216 -19.41 15.91 1.45
N PHE A 217 -18.96 15.87 0.20
CA PHE A 217 -19.85 15.84 -0.96
C PHE A 217 -20.73 14.57 -0.96
N ALA A 218 -20.16 13.40 -0.67
CA ALA A 218 -20.91 12.14 -0.56
C ALA A 218 -21.98 12.20 0.53
N LEU A 219 -21.62 12.66 1.73
CA LEU A 219 -22.54 12.79 2.85
C LEU A 219 -23.69 13.74 2.53
N ASN A 220 -23.38 14.91 1.96
CA ASN A 220 -24.41 15.88 1.58
C ASN A 220 -25.34 15.34 0.50
N THR A 221 -24.78 14.64 -0.50
CA THR A 221 -25.57 13.99 -1.57
C THR A 221 -26.51 12.94 -0.98
N TRP A 222 -26.02 12.10 -0.06
CA TRP A 222 -26.84 11.11 0.64
C TRP A 222 -27.96 11.75 1.45
N GLN A 223 -27.65 12.77 2.26
CA GLN A 223 -28.65 13.48 3.06
C GLN A 223 -29.72 14.17 2.18
N GLN A 224 -29.33 14.72 1.02
CA GLN A 224 -30.28 15.30 0.07
C GLN A 224 -31.24 14.25 -0.49
N CYS A 225 -30.76 13.04 -0.81
CA CYS A 225 -31.60 11.95 -1.27
C CYS A 225 -32.60 11.53 -0.18
N VAL A 226 -32.11 11.33 1.05
CA VAL A 226 -32.96 10.96 2.21
C VAL A 226 -34.02 12.04 2.47
N ASN A 227 -33.65 13.32 2.44
CA ASN A 227 -34.59 14.43 2.62
C ASN A 227 -35.63 14.54 1.49
N ALA A 228 -35.28 14.09 0.28
CA ALA A 228 -36.18 13.98 -0.85
C ALA A 228 -37.03 12.69 -0.84
N GLY A 229 -36.90 11.84 0.18
CA GLY A 229 -37.64 10.59 0.32
C GLY A 229 -37.02 9.39 -0.43
N ASP A 230 -35.76 9.48 -0.85
CA ASP A 230 -35.02 8.39 -1.47
C ASP A 230 -33.85 7.94 -0.59
N ASP A 231 -34.14 7.00 0.30
CA ASP A 231 -33.17 6.30 1.14
C ASP A 231 -32.85 4.88 0.60
N SER A 232 -33.12 4.64 -0.69
CA SER A 232 -33.01 3.33 -1.32
C SER A 232 -31.56 2.82 -1.42
N GLU A 233 -31.42 1.50 -1.52
CA GLU A 233 -30.12 0.88 -1.84
C GLU A 233 -29.57 1.40 -3.19
N GLN A 234 -30.44 1.69 -4.17
CA GLN A 234 -30.02 2.21 -5.46
C GLN A 234 -29.38 3.60 -5.33
N ALA A 235 -29.93 4.50 -4.51
CA ALA A 235 -29.30 5.79 -4.25
C ALA A 235 -27.90 5.64 -3.66
N ARG A 236 -27.68 4.64 -2.77
CA ARG A 236 -26.35 4.31 -2.26
C ARG A 236 -25.41 3.81 -3.36
N CYS A 237 -25.87 2.91 -4.22
CA CYS A 237 -25.10 2.41 -5.36
C CYS A 237 -24.67 3.54 -6.31
N ASP A 238 -25.59 4.46 -6.61
CA ASP A 238 -25.34 5.57 -7.54
C ASP A 238 -24.34 6.58 -6.95
N ILE A 239 -24.43 6.87 -5.64
CA ILE A 239 -23.46 7.71 -4.92
C ILE A 239 -22.09 7.03 -4.86
N ALA A 240 -22.04 5.73 -4.55
CA ALA A 240 -20.81 4.96 -4.50
C ALA A 240 -20.09 4.96 -5.85
N LEU A 241 -20.84 4.78 -6.96
CA LEU A 241 -20.31 4.87 -8.31
C LEU A 241 -19.76 6.27 -8.62
N ALA A 242 -20.53 7.33 -8.36
CA ALA A 242 -20.11 8.69 -8.65
C ALA A 242 -18.86 9.11 -7.85
N PHE A 243 -18.79 8.70 -6.58
CA PHE A 243 -17.61 8.89 -5.73
C PHE A 243 -16.39 8.14 -6.27
N GLN A 244 -16.53 6.83 -6.56
CA GLN A 244 -15.43 6.02 -7.09
C GLN A 244 -14.91 6.61 -8.40
N GLN A 245 -15.79 7.01 -9.31
CA GLN A 245 -15.43 7.64 -10.58
C GLN A 245 -14.61 8.92 -10.36
N ALA A 246 -15.02 9.77 -9.42
CA ALA A 246 -14.28 10.98 -9.11
C ALA A 246 -12.86 10.69 -8.59
N VAL A 247 -12.70 9.75 -7.66
CA VAL A 247 -11.38 9.35 -7.15
C VAL A 247 -10.52 8.77 -8.28
N VAL A 248 -11.05 7.82 -9.05
CA VAL A 248 -10.32 7.15 -10.15
C VAL A 248 -9.89 8.12 -11.24
N GLU A 249 -10.77 9.04 -11.64
CA GLU A 249 -10.45 10.04 -12.65
C GLU A 249 -9.41 11.03 -12.15
N THR A 250 -9.50 11.50 -10.90
CA THR A 250 -8.48 12.36 -10.30
C THR A 250 -7.11 11.67 -10.31
N LEU A 251 -7.04 10.41 -9.85
CA LEU A 251 -5.80 9.62 -9.87
C LEU A 251 -5.26 9.47 -11.30
N THR A 252 -6.11 9.10 -12.26
CA THR A 252 -5.72 8.92 -13.67
C THR A 252 -5.20 10.22 -14.29
N ILE A 253 -5.88 11.34 -14.05
CA ILE A 253 -5.46 12.67 -14.55
C ILE A 253 -4.07 13.03 -13.99
N LYS A 254 -3.85 12.80 -12.71
CA LYS A 254 -2.59 13.13 -12.03
C LYS A 254 -1.44 12.21 -12.48
N CYS A 255 -1.69 10.92 -12.65
CA CYS A 255 -0.72 9.98 -13.25
C CYS A 255 -0.31 10.42 -14.66
N LYS A 256 -1.29 10.77 -15.52
CA LYS A 256 -1.01 11.27 -16.87
C LYS A 256 -0.15 12.53 -16.86
N ARG A 257 -0.38 13.44 -15.92
CA ARG A 257 0.44 14.66 -15.75
C ARG A 257 1.85 14.31 -15.28
N ALA A 258 2.00 13.42 -14.31
CA ALA A 258 3.30 12.99 -13.78
C ALA A 258 4.15 12.31 -14.86
N LEU A 259 3.56 11.38 -15.62
CA LEU A 259 4.23 10.71 -16.74
C LEU A 259 4.74 11.73 -17.78
N LYS A 260 3.89 12.70 -18.16
CA LYS A 260 4.28 13.77 -19.07
C LYS A 260 5.36 14.69 -18.50
N HIS A 261 5.29 14.99 -17.20
CA HIS A 261 6.26 15.83 -16.51
C HIS A 261 7.64 15.15 -16.45
N ALA A 262 7.68 13.86 -16.12
CA ALA A 262 8.88 13.05 -16.03
C ALA A 262 9.42 12.59 -17.40
N GLY A 263 8.64 12.73 -18.48
CA GLY A 263 9.00 12.22 -19.80
C GLY A 263 9.00 10.68 -19.88
N MET A 264 8.17 10.02 -19.08
CA MET A 264 8.14 8.57 -18.92
C MET A 264 6.82 7.96 -19.44
N THR A 265 6.87 6.69 -19.83
CA THR A 265 5.72 5.92 -20.32
C THR A 265 5.43 4.68 -19.47
N ARG A 266 6.18 4.47 -18.38
CA ARG A 266 5.98 3.36 -17.45
C ARG A 266 5.39 3.88 -16.14
N LEU A 267 4.28 3.27 -15.72
CA LEU A 267 3.63 3.56 -14.45
C LEU A 267 3.64 2.30 -13.58
N VAL A 268 4.21 2.42 -12.39
CA VAL A 268 4.04 1.44 -11.32
C VAL A 268 2.92 1.90 -10.41
N ILE A 269 2.09 0.99 -9.92
CA ILE A 269 1.08 1.30 -8.91
C ILE A 269 1.12 0.27 -7.78
N ALA A 270 1.11 0.78 -6.55
CA ALA A 270 1.19 -0.02 -5.33
C ALA A 270 0.28 0.54 -4.24
N GLY A 271 0.06 -0.24 -3.17
CA GLY A 271 -0.84 0.05 -2.08
C GLY A 271 -2.27 -0.47 -2.30
N GLY A 272 -3.04 -0.61 -1.21
CA GLY A 272 -4.32 -1.33 -1.23
C GLY A 272 -5.38 -0.79 -2.20
N VAL A 273 -5.40 0.50 -2.52
CA VAL A 273 -6.37 1.07 -3.48
C VAL A 273 -6.06 0.63 -4.92
N SER A 274 -4.83 0.20 -5.20
CA SER A 274 -4.44 -0.36 -6.50
C SER A 274 -5.22 -1.63 -6.88
N ALA A 275 -5.85 -2.31 -5.91
CA ALA A 275 -6.74 -3.45 -6.16
C ALA A 275 -8.10 -3.04 -6.76
N ASN A 276 -8.42 -1.74 -6.82
CA ASN A 276 -9.68 -1.25 -7.39
C ASN A 276 -9.73 -1.48 -8.91
N LYS A 277 -10.68 -2.31 -9.37
CA LYS A 277 -10.82 -2.69 -10.79
C LYS A 277 -11.07 -1.48 -11.71
N ALA A 278 -11.85 -0.50 -11.27
CA ALA A 278 -12.13 0.70 -12.06
C ALA A 278 -10.87 1.56 -12.22
N LEU A 279 -10.04 1.66 -11.18
CA LEU A 279 -8.74 2.32 -11.25
C LEU A 279 -7.82 1.62 -12.25
N ARG A 280 -7.69 0.30 -12.17
CA ARG A 280 -6.85 -0.49 -13.09
C ARG A 280 -7.27 -0.28 -14.54
N ALA A 281 -8.56 -0.46 -14.83
CA ALA A 281 -9.10 -0.27 -16.18
C ALA A 281 -8.88 1.15 -16.71
N SER A 282 -9.02 2.17 -15.86
CA SER A 282 -8.81 3.57 -16.25
C SER A 282 -7.34 3.86 -16.57
N LEU A 283 -6.41 3.34 -15.76
CA LEU A 283 -4.96 3.52 -15.97
C LEU A 283 -4.45 2.75 -17.18
N GLU A 284 -4.90 1.50 -17.37
CA GLU A 284 -4.57 0.69 -18.55
C GLU A 284 -5.01 1.37 -19.84
N LYS A 285 -6.24 1.91 -19.87
CA LYS A 285 -6.73 2.68 -21.01
C LYS A 285 -5.87 3.93 -21.25
N MET A 286 -5.61 4.70 -20.20
CA MET A 286 -4.84 5.95 -20.28
C MET A 286 -3.41 5.71 -20.81
N LEU A 287 -2.76 4.62 -20.39
CA LEU A 287 -1.43 4.25 -20.84
C LEU A 287 -1.43 3.61 -22.23
N GLY A 288 -2.46 2.84 -22.59
CA GLY A 288 -2.65 2.36 -23.96
C GLY A 288 -2.72 3.51 -24.96
N ASP A 289 -3.46 4.58 -24.64
CA ASP A 289 -3.51 5.81 -25.46
C ASP A 289 -2.16 6.55 -25.53
N MET A 290 -1.25 6.30 -24.58
CA MET A 290 0.10 6.88 -24.51
C MET A 290 1.20 5.94 -25.01
N GLN A 291 0.85 4.74 -25.51
CA GLN A 291 1.83 3.69 -25.86
C GLN A 291 2.78 3.36 -24.70
N GLY A 292 2.24 3.33 -23.48
CA GLY A 292 2.96 3.02 -22.26
C GLY A 292 2.45 1.75 -21.58
N ASP A 293 3.15 1.37 -20.51
CA ASP A 293 2.88 0.17 -19.74
C ASP A 293 2.52 0.52 -18.29
N VAL A 294 1.59 -0.23 -17.71
CA VAL A 294 1.28 -0.20 -16.28
C VAL A 294 1.67 -1.51 -15.62
N PHE A 295 2.28 -1.41 -14.45
CA PHE A 295 2.77 -2.53 -13.67
C PHE A 295 2.09 -2.56 -12.31
N TYR A 296 1.58 -3.73 -11.97
CA TYR A 296 0.92 -4.02 -10.71
C TYR A 296 1.62 -5.20 -10.06
N ALA A 297 1.65 -5.23 -8.74
CA ALA A 297 1.82 -6.50 -8.04
C ALA A 297 0.53 -7.33 -8.17
N ARG A 298 0.63 -8.65 -8.03
CA ARG A 298 -0.54 -9.51 -7.85
C ARG A 298 -1.33 -9.07 -6.60
N PRO A 299 -2.65 -9.34 -6.54
CA PRO A 299 -3.50 -8.81 -5.47
C PRO A 299 -3.00 -9.06 -4.04
N GLU A 300 -2.44 -10.24 -3.74
CA GLU A 300 -1.90 -10.54 -2.41
C GLU A 300 -0.68 -9.68 -2.01
N PHE A 301 0.01 -9.07 -2.99
CA PHE A 301 1.17 -8.20 -2.77
C PHE A 301 0.85 -6.71 -2.94
N CYS A 302 -0.41 -6.36 -3.23
CA CYS A 302 -0.86 -4.96 -3.22
C CYS A 302 -1.11 -4.41 -1.80
N THR A 303 -1.44 -5.30 -0.87
CA THR A 303 -1.59 -5.00 0.56
C THR A 303 -0.31 -5.32 1.32
N ASP A 304 -0.24 -4.92 2.59
CA ASP A 304 0.91 -5.14 3.44
C ASP A 304 1.27 -6.64 3.53
N ASN A 305 2.52 -6.98 3.26
CA ASN A 305 2.99 -8.38 3.22
C ASN A 305 4.50 -8.47 3.52
N GLY A 306 4.96 -9.66 3.94
CA GLY A 306 6.38 -9.90 4.22
C GLY A 306 7.26 -10.01 2.98
N ALA A 307 6.68 -10.40 1.82
CA ALA A 307 7.42 -10.67 0.59
C ALA A 307 8.09 -9.41 0.04
N MET A 308 7.37 -8.28 0.02
CA MET A 308 7.90 -7.00 -0.42
C MET A 308 9.05 -6.51 0.47
N ILE A 309 9.01 -6.83 1.77
CA ILE A 309 10.04 -6.46 2.74
C ILE A 309 11.27 -7.36 2.60
N ALA A 310 11.06 -8.67 2.43
CA ALA A 310 12.14 -9.61 2.15
C ALA A 310 12.91 -9.23 0.87
N PHE A 311 12.17 -8.89 -0.19
CA PHE A 311 12.74 -8.45 -1.46
C PHE A 311 13.53 -7.14 -1.32
N ALA A 312 12.89 -6.07 -0.80
CA ALA A 312 13.54 -4.77 -0.66
C ALA A 312 14.79 -4.84 0.25
N GLY A 313 14.69 -5.61 1.34
CA GLY A 313 15.83 -5.89 2.21
C GLY A 313 16.95 -6.64 1.51
N CYS A 314 16.64 -7.68 0.73
CA CYS A 314 17.62 -8.42 -0.07
C CYS A 314 18.37 -7.49 -1.03
N GLN A 315 17.66 -6.63 -1.77
CA GLN A 315 18.30 -5.68 -2.68
C GLN A 315 19.27 -4.73 -1.97
N ARG A 316 18.88 -4.19 -0.81
CA ARG A 316 19.74 -3.31 -0.01
C ARG A 316 20.94 -4.03 0.60
N LEU A 317 20.75 -5.25 1.10
CA LEU A 317 21.83 -6.08 1.64
C LEU A 317 22.85 -6.47 0.57
N GLN A 318 22.39 -6.84 -0.62
CA GLN A 318 23.28 -7.15 -1.75
C GLN A 318 24.06 -5.93 -2.25
N ALA A 319 23.50 -4.72 -2.10
CA ALA A 319 24.20 -3.47 -2.34
C ALA A 319 25.16 -3.05 -1.20
N GLY A 320 25.28 -3.88 -0.15
CA GLY A 320 26.23 -3.67 0.94
C GLY A 320 25.73 -2.79 2.07
N GLN A 321 24.43 -2.46 2.13
CA GLN A 321 23.88 -1.72 3.25
C GLN A 321 23.94 -2.57 4.53
N GLN A 322 24.33 -1.94 5.63
CA GLN A 322 24.45 -2.57 6.94
C GLN A 322 23.90 -1.65 8.01
N GLU A 323 23.36 -2.25 9.08
CA GLU A 323 22.90 -1.53 10.26
C GLU A 323 23.42 -2.22 11.53
N SER A 324 23.55 -1.44 12.60
CA SER A 324 23.81 -2.00 13.93
C SER A 324 22.61 -2.79 14.43
N LEU A 325 22.82 -3.72 15.36
CA LEU A 325 21.73 -4.47 16.01
C LEU A 325 20.86 -3.65 16.99
N ALA A 326 20.89 -2.32 16.89
CA ALA A 326 20.05 -1.44 17.70
C ALA A 326 18.62 -1.43 17.16
N ILE A 327 17.64 -1.52 18.06
CA ILE A 327 16.23 -1.42 17.69
C ILE A 327 15.91 0.06 17.41
N SER A 328 15.67 0.38 16.14
CA SER A 328 15.29 1.72 15.69
C SER A 328 14.08 1.64 14.76
N VAL A 329 13.08 2.49 15.01
CA VAL A 329 11.87 2.60 14.17
C VAL A 329 11.51 4.08 13.98
N GLN A 330 10.92 4.39 12.83
CA GLN A 330 10.50 5.74 12.46
C GLN A 330 9.03 5.73 12.06
N ALA A 331 8.14 6.19 12.95
CA ALA A 331 6.70 6.23 12.66
C ALA A 331 6.37 7.11 11.44
N ARG A 332 7.18 8.15 11.20
CA ARG A 332 7.16 8.98 10.01
C ARG A 332 8.55 8.94 9.40
N TRP A 333 8.65 8.39 8.21
CA TRP A 333 9.89 8.27 7.48
C TRP A 333 9.62 8.71 6.03
N PRO A 334 10.10 9.89 5.61
CA PRO A 334 10.00 10.33 4.22
C PRO A 334 10.91 9.49 3.32
N MET A 335 10.37 9.03 2.19
CA MET A 335 11.07 8.15 1.26
C MET A 335 12.34 8.78 0.67
N GLU A 336 12.37 10.10 0.52
CA GLU A 336 13.53 10.87 0.01
C GLU A 336 14.75 10.84 0.96
N GLN A 337 14.60 10.36 2.19
CA GLN A 337 15.71 10.16 3.13
C GLN A 337 16.46 8.85 2.90
N LEU A 338 15.98 7.99 1.99
CA LEU A 338 16.64 6.75 1.65
C LEU A 338 17.91 7.01 0.84
N SER A 339 18.96 6.24 1.11
CA SER A 339 20.16 6.25 0.30
C SER A 339 19.94 5.49 -1.00
N ALA A 340 20.44 6.08 -2.09
CA ALA A 340 20.55 5.43 -3.39
C ALA A 340 21.42 4.17 -3.32
N LEU A 341 21.05 3.16 -4.10
CA LEU A 341 21.87 2.00 -4.44
C LEU A 341 22.56 2.20 -5.80
#